data_AF-A0A960B4G1-F1
#
_entry.id   AF-A0A960B4G1-F1
#
_cell.length_a   1.000
_cell.length_b   1.000
_cell.length_c   1.000
_cell.angle_alpha   90.00
_cell.angle_beta   90.00
_cell.angle_gamma   90.00
#
_symmetry.space_group_name_H-M   'P 1'
#
loop_
_entity.id
_entity.type
_entity.pdbx_description
1 polymer ?
#
loop_
_entity_poly.entity_id
_entity_poly.type
_entity_poly.pdbx_seq_one_letter_code
_entity_poly.pdbx_strand_id
1 'polypeptide(L)'
;TELFRQDMEALRVLPPDEYIGVTEALPIVIGEIQLLEKTGATYRVDEDVYYSVSSDPSFGDVSGMLREEMMHIFPERGGDP
;
A
#
# COMPACT_ATOMS: atom_id res chain seq x y z
N THR A 1 -18.38 8.76 3.20
CA THR A 1 -18.39 7.98 1.93
C THR A 1 -19.53 8.40 1.03
N GLU A 2 -20.75 8.61 1.54
CA GLU A 2 -21.87 9.07 0.70
C GLU A 2 -21.63 10.46 0.08
N LEU A 3 -21.14 11.42 0.87
CA LEU A 3 -20.78 12.76 0.37
C LEU A 3 -19.80 12.70 -0.82
N PHE A 4 -18.75 11.90 -0.72
CA PHE A 4 -17.78 11.72 -1.80
C PHE A 4 -18.45 11.21 -3.10
N ARG A 5 -19.38 10.26 -3.00
CA ARG A 5 -20.08 9.72 -4.17
C ARG A 5 -20.97 10.79 -4.82
N GLN A 6 -21.73 11.51 -4.01
CA GLN A 6 -22.59 12.59 -4.49
C GLN A 6 -21.79 13.71 -5.15
N ASP A 7 -20.63 14.05 -4.59
CA ASP A 7 -19.73 15.05 -5.17
C ASP A 7 -19.17 14.58 -6.52
N MET A 8 -18.76 13.31 -6.64
CA MET A 8 -18.26 12.76 -7.91
C MET A 8 -19.35 12.72 -8.99
N GLU A 9 -20.59 12.37 -8.61
CA GLU A 9 -21.74 12.41 -9.51
C GLU A 9 -22.08 13.85 -9.95
N ALA A 10 -22.07 14.80 -9.01
CA ALA A 10 -22.31 16.22 -9.30
C ALA A 10 -21.25 16.78 -10.27
N LEU A 11 -20.01 16.30 -10.18
CA LEU A 11 -18.90 16.61 -11.10
C LEU A 11 -18.93 15.79 -12.40
N ARG A 12 -19.90 14.87 -12.57
CA ARG A 12 -20.02 13.95 -13.72
C ARG A 12 -18.78 13.08 -13.93
N VAL A 13 -18.09 12.73 -12.85
CA VAL A 13 -16.98 11.76 -12.88
C VAL A 13 -17.57 10.38 -13.17
N LEU A 14 -16.97 9.66 -14.12
CA LEU A 14 -17.35 8.29 -14.39
C LEU A 14 -16.99 7.42 -13.18
N PRO A 15 -17.93 6.62 -12.63
CA PRO A 15 -17.61 5.70 -11.56
C PRO A 15 -16.66 4.61 -12.07
N PRO A 16 -15.84 4.02 -11.19
CA PRO A 16 -15.11 2.81 -11.54
C PRO A 16 -16.07 1.64 -11.72
N ASP A 17 -15.65 0.63 -12.49
CA ASP A 17 -16.41 -0.61 -12.66
C ASP A 17 -16.60 -1.33 -11.31
N GLU A 18 -15.59 -1.27 -10.44
CA GLU A 18 -15.60 -1.86 -9.10
C GLU A 18 -15.15 -0.84 -8.04
N TYR A 19 -15.98 -0.62 -7.02
CA TYR A 19 -15.67 0.25 -5.87
C TYR A 19 -15.58 -0.60 -4.61
N ILE A 20 -14.39 -1.14 -4.36
CA ILE A 20 -14.13 -2.14 -3.31
C ILE A 20 -13.62 -1.47 -2.04
N GLY A 21 -14.26 -1.74 -0.89
CA GLY A 21 -13.77 -1.30 0.41
C GLY A 21 -12.60 -2.15 0.92
N VAL A 22 -11.76 -1.58 1.78
CA VAL A 22 -10.59 -2.28 2.37
C VAL A 22 -11.00 -3.58 3.07
N THR A 23 -12.11 -3.57 3.81
CA THR A 23 -12.64 -4.76 4.51
C THR A 23 -13.02 -5.88 3.55
N GLU A 24 -13.49 -5.55 2.34
CA GLU A 24 -13.84 -6.52 1.30
C GLU A 24 -12.58 -7.11 0.64
N ALA A 25 -11.49 -6.34 0.59
CA ALA A 25 -10.21 -6.74 0.02
C ALA A 25 -9.31 -7.55 0.98
N LEU A 26 -9.64 -7.63 2.27
CA LEU A 26 -8.79 -8.31 3.28
C LEU A 26 -8.37 -9.74 2.90
N PRO A 27 -9.25 -10.62 2.36
CA PRO A 27 -8.84 -11.96 1.96
C PRO A 27 -7.73 -11.96 0.89
N ILE A 28 -7.77 -11.01 -0.03
CA ILE A 28 -6.75 -10.83 -1.07
C ILE A 28 -5.45 -10.37 -0.44
N VAL A 29 -5.49 -9.32 0.39
CA VAL A 29 -4.31 -8.79 1.09
C VAL A 29 -3.60 -9.86 1.91
N ILE A 30 -4.35 -10.66 2.67
CA ILE A 30 -3.80 -11.77 3.46
C ILE A 30 -3.14 -12.82 2.57
N GLY A 31 -3.76 -13.15 1.42
CA GLY A 31 -3.21 -14.09 0.45
C GLY A 31 -1.87 -13.62 -0.14
N GLU A 32 -1.77 -12.33 -0.47
CA GLU A 32 -0.53 -11.72 -0.99
C GLU A 32 0.57 -11.69 0.07
N ILE A 33 0.24 -11.35 1.33
CA ILE A 33 1.22 -11.40 2.44
C ILE A 33 1.75 -12.82 2.62
N GLN A 34 0.90 -13.84 2.55
CA GLN A 34 1.34 -15.24 2.64
C GLN A 34 2.27 -15.65 1.48
N LEU A 35 2.09 -15.09 0.29
CA LEU A 35 2.99 -15.33 -0.83
C LEU A 35 4.35 -14.66 -0.58
N LEU A 36 4.36 -13.42 -0.11
CA LEU A 36 5.58 -12.69 0.24
C LEU A 36 6.35 -13.33 1.41
N GLU A 37 5.64 -13.87 2.40
CA GLU A 37 6.24 -14.67 3.49
C GLU A 37 6.97 -15.90 2.93
N LYS A 38 6.36 -16.61 1.95
CA LYS A 38 6.98 -17.79 1.33
C LYS A 38 8.25 -17.47 0.53
N THR A 39 8.36 -16.27 -0.03
CA THR A 39 9.56 -15.84 -0.77
C THR A 39 10.64 -15.25 0.13
N GLY A 40 10.37 -15.10 1.43
CA GLY A 40 11.28 -14.46 2.37
C GLY A 40 11.35 -12.93 2.20
N ALA A 41 10.36 -12.34 1.54
CA ALA A 41 10.28 -10.90 1.30
C ALA A 41 9.69 -10.12 2.50
N THR A 42 9.33 -10.80 3.59
CA THR A 42 8.81 -10.18 4.80
C THR A 42 9.61 -10.59 6.03
N TYR A 43 9.46 -9.82 7.09
CA TYR A 43 9.98 -10.14 8.42
C TYR A 43 9.00 -9.66 9.49
N ARG A 44 9.12 -10.21 10.70
CA ARG A 44 8.26 -9.85 11.84
C ARG A 44 9.00 -8.90 12.78
N VAL A 45 8.26 -7.93 13.31
CA VAL A 45 8.67 -7.08 14.43
C VAL A 45 7.51 -7.10 15.41
N ASP A 46 7.72 -7.67 16.59
CA ASP A 46 6.66 -7.95 17.57
C ASP A 46 5.46 -8.68 16.92
N GLU A 47 4.28 -8.05 16.89
CA GLU A 47 3.06 -8.61 16.31
C GLU A 47 2.88 -8.26 14.83
N ASP A 48 3.70 -7.36 14.30
CA ASP A 48 3.58 -6.80 12.97
C ASP A 48 4.41 -7.56 11.92
N VAL A 49 3.94 -7.50 10.67
CA VAL A 49 4.62 -8.05 9.50
C VAL A 49 5.04 -6.91 8.59
N TYR A 50 6.34 -6.79 8.37
CA TYR A 50 6.94 -5.77 7.51
C TYR A 50 7.42 -6.36 6.19
N TYR A 51 7.35 -5.57 5.12
CA TYR A 51 7.96 -5.88 3.83
C TYR A 51 9.43 -5.45 3.80
N SER A 52 10.32 -6.35 3.38
CA SER A 52 11.73 -6.04 3.18
C SER A 52 11.94 -5.41 1.80
N VAL A 53 12.04 -4.07 1.73
CA VAL A 53 12.29 -3.37 0.47
C VAL A 53 13.59 -3.80 -0.21
N SER A 54 14.58 -4.28 0.55
CA SER A 54 15.81 -4.85 0.01
C SER A 54 15.63 -6.19 -0.72
N SER A 55 14.48 -6.84 -0.58
CA SER A 55 14.15 -8.06 -1.33
C SER A 55 13.79 -7.79 -2.80
N ASP A 56 13.52 -6.53 -3.15
CA ASP A 56 13.17 -6.11 -4.50
C ASP A 56 14.24 -5.18 -5.09
N PRO A 57 15.02 -5.65 -6.08
CA PRO A 57 16.04 -4.85 -6.76
C PRO A 57 15.50 -3.64 -7.53
N SER A 58 14.20 -3.62 -7.86
CA SER A 58 13.54 -2.51 -8.57
C SER A 58 12.91 -1.47 -7.62
N PHE A 59 13.07 -1.65 -6.31
CA PHE A 59 12.51 -0.72 -5.34
C PHE A 59 13.08 0.70 -5.53
N GLY A 60 12.18 1.63 -5.85
CA GLY A 60 12.50 3.03 -6.12
C GLY A 60 12.30 3.47 -7.57
N ASP A 61 12.18 2.54 -8.52
CA ASP A 61 12.07 2.87 -9.96
C ASP A 61 10.85 3.75 -10.29
N VAL A 62 9.76 3.60 -9.53
CA VAL A 62 8.52 4.38 -9.74
C VAL A 62 8.68 5.84 -9.33
N SER A 63 9.37 6.12 -8.22
CA SER A 63 9.51 7.49 -7.70
C SER A 63 10.78 8.18 -8.19
N GLY A 64 11.83 7.41 -8.50
CA GLY A 64 13.17 7.92 -8.80
C GLY A 64 13.85 8.61 -7.62
N MET A 65 13.32 8.47 -6.40
CA MET A 65 13.86 9.11 -5.20
C MET A 65 15.17 8.46 -4.76
N LEU A 66 16.07 9.27 -4.22
CA LEU A 66 17.23 8.77 -3.48
C LEU A 66 16.79 8.22 -2.12
N ARG A 67 17.61 7.34 -1.54
CA ARG A 67 17.28 6.71 -0.26
C ARG A 67 17.13 7.74 0.86
N GLU A 68 17.94 8.79 0.85
CA GLU A 68 17.87 9.89 1.81
C GLU A 68 16.52 10.61 1.76
N GLU A 69 16.00 10.85 0.55
CA GLU A 69 14.68 11.47 0.34
C GLU A 69 13.55 10.56 0.80
N MET A 70 13.64 9.25 0.49
CA MET A 70 12.68 8.27 0.98
C MET A 70 12.63 8.22 2.51
N MET A 71 13.80 8.20 3.17
CA MET A 71 13.88 8.19 4.63
C MET A 71 13.38 9.47 5.27
N HIS A 72 13.55 10.62 4.60
CA HIS A 72 13.03 11.89 5.08
C HIS A 72 11.49 11.92 5.03
N ILE A 73 10.89 11.44 3.94
CA ILE A 73 9.44 11.58 3.71
C ILE A 73 8.60 10.44 4.30
N PHE A 74 9.19 9.27 4.54
CA PHE A 74 8.48 8.10 5.04
C PHE A 74 7.76 8.35 6.38
N PRO A 75 8.40 8.95 7.41
CA PRO A 75 7.73 9.26 8.68
C PRO A 75 6.58 10.26 8.53
N GLU A 76 6.65 11.18 7.56
CA GLU A 76 5.61 12.18 7.32
C GLU A 76 4.34 11.57 6.70
N ARG A 77 4.45 10.37 6.12
CA ARG A 77 3.36 9.69 5.39
C ARG A 77 2.86 8.44 6.11
N GLY A 78 3.03 8.40 7.44
CA GLY A 78 2.56 7.30 8.27
C GLY A 78 3.50 6.10 8.31
N GLY A 79 4.76 6.29 7.90
CA GLY A 79 5.81 5.31 8.15
C GLY A 79 6.09 5.19 9.64
N ASP A 80 5.96 3.98 10.16
CA ASP A 80 6.30 3.57 11.53
C ASP A 80 7.61 2.77 11.50
N PRO A 81 8.61 3.05 12.36
CA PRO A 81 9.81 2.22 12.46
C PRO A 81 9.55 0.79 12.94
#